data_AF-A0A9W9ARV8-F1
#
_entry.id   AF-A0A9W9ARV8-F1
#
_cell.length_a   1.000
_cell.length_b   1.000
_cell.length_c   1.000
_cell.angle_alpha   90.00
_cell.angle_beta   90.00
_cell.angle_gamma   90.00
#
_symmetry.space_group_name_H-M   'P 1'
#
loop_
_entity.id
_entity.type
_entity.pdbx_description
1 polymer ?
#
loop_
_entity_poly.entity_id
_entity_poly.type
_entity_poly.pdbx_seq_one_letter_code
_entity_poly.pdbx_strand_id
1 'polypeptide(L)'
;MATYTDFSDVPTNLARPKTSAILTVRVIKSFQYRTERSLVLQDINLETTTVGQLKDISRQGWKPYRNVELDTLKLYSQAHGAKTTNLIINLDHNEWILTDDTKTLAQAGFENETEVSFFDRNLYEQFKQNPQTTW
;
A
#
# COMPACT_ATOMS: atom_id res chain seq x y z
N MET A 1 -45.08 -3.56 -2.21
CA MET A 1 -43.72 -3.95 -2.61
C MET A 1 -42.78 -2.83 -2.14
N ALA A 2 -42.09 -3.01 -1.02
CA ALA A 2 -41.11 -2.02 -0.55
C ALA A 2 -39.82 -2.22 -1.35
N THR A 3 -39.49 -1.29 -2.24
CA THR A 3 -38.17 -1.20 -2.87
C THR A 3 -37.17 -0.76 -1.81
N TYR A 4 -36.30 -1.67 -1.39
CA TYR A 4 -35.14 -1.36 -0.56
C TYR A 4 -34.12 -0.61 -1.42
N THR A 5 -34.10 0.71 -1.32
CA THR A 5 -33.18 1.61 -2.05
C THR A 5 -32.06 2.12 -1.14
N ASP A 6 -31.56 1.30 -0.22
CA ASP A 6 -30.61 1.74 0.82
C ASP A 6 -29.13 1.41 0.51
N PHE A 7 -28.84 0.88 -0.68
CA PHE A 7 -27.47 0.64 -1.13
C PHE A 7 -27.07 1.73 -2.13
N SER A 8 -26.08 2.55 -1.77
CA SER A 8 -25.47 3.50 -2.70
C SER A 8 -24.68 2.74 -3.78
N ASP A 9 -24.97 3.01 -5.05
CA ASP A 9 -24.27 2.40 -6.20
C ASP A 9 -22.91 3.05 -6.50
N VAL A 10 -22.41 3.89 -5.58
CA VAL A 10 -21.14 4.59 -5.72
C VAL A 10 -20.00 3.64 -5.35
N PRO A 11 -18.99 3.45 -6.22
CA PRO A 11 -17.79 2.68 -5.90
C PRO A 11 -17.13 3.17 -4.60
N THR A 12 -16.70 2.25 -3.73
CA THR A 12 -16.19 2.59 -2.39
C THR A 12 -14.92 3.46 -2.43
N ASN A 13 -14.11 3.34 -3.49
CA ASN A 13 -12.96 4.22 -3.74
C ASN A 13 -13.37 5.69 -4.03
N LEU A 14 -14.60 5.94 -4.45
CA LEU A 14 -15.18 7.27 -4.69
C LEU A 14 -16.10 7.75 -3.56
N ALA A 15 -16.40 6.88 -2.58
CA ALA A 15 -17.32 7.19 -1.48
C ALA A 15 -16.78 8.22 -0.49
N ARG A 16 -15.46 8.50 -0.52
CA ARG A 16 -14.80 9.51 0.31
C ARG A 16 -14.08 10.54 -0.55
N PRO A 17 -14.04 11.82 -0.13
CA PRO A 17 -13.26 12.83 -0.83
C PRO A 17 -11.76 12.49 -0.77
N LYS A 18 -11.01 12.88 -1.79
CA LYS A 18 -9.54 12.69 -1.84
C LYS A 18 -8.79 13.33 -0.68
N THR A 19 -9.42 14.26 0.03
CA THR A 19 -8.87 14.95 1.19
C THR A 19 -9.02 14.18 2.51
N SER A 20 -9.80 13.08 2.55
CA SER A 20 -9.98 12.20 3.73
C SER A 20 -10.07 10.74 3.29
N ALA A 21 -8.95 10.22 2.77
CA ALA A 21 -8.83 8.83 2.36
C ALA A 21 -8.46 7.92 3.55
N ILE A 22 -8.89 6.66 3.46
CA ILE A 22 -8.34 5.57 4.27
C ILE A 22 -7.31 4.83 3.42
N LEU A 23 -6.12 4.64 3.96
CA LEU A 23 -5.04 3.90 3.30
C LEU A 23 -4.61 2.71 4.15
N THR A 24 -4.24 1.61 3.50
CA THR A 24 -3.64 0.46 4.16
C THR A 24 -2.18 0.32 3.73
N VAL A 25 -1.26 0.53 4.67
CA VAL A 25 0.17 0.32 4.47
C VAL A 25 0.54 -1.06 4.99
N ARG A 26 0.82 -1.99 4.07
CA ARG A 26 1.30 -3.34 4.35
C ARG A 26 2.81 -3.31 4.59
N VAL A 27 3.23 -3.28 5.86
CA VAL A 27 4.64 -3.25 6.22
C VAL A 27 5.21 -4.67 6.22
N ILE A 28 6.14 -4.92 5.30
CA ILE A 28 6.74 -6.24 5.10
C ILE A 28 8.07 -6.29 5.86
N LYS A 29 8.18 -7.23 6.80
CA LYS A 29 9.42 -7.53 7.52
C LYS A 29 10.29 -8.54 6.77
N SER A 30 9.65 -9.52 6.15
CA SER A 30 10.35 -10.61 5.48
C SER A 30 9.55 -11.14 4.31
N PHE A 31 10.15 -11.12 3.13
CA PHE A 31 9.60 -11.76 1.95
C PHE A 31 9.63 -13.29 2.07
N GLN A 32 10.77 -13.85 2.49
CA GLN A 32 10.97 -15.30 2.61
C GLN A 32 9.96 -15.94 3.58
N TYR A 33 9.76 -15.37 4.77
CA TYR A 33 8.82 -15.88 5.77
C TYR A 33 7.42 -15.27 5.62
N ARG A 34 7.18 -14.48 4.57
CA ARG A 34 5.91 -13.77 4.31
C ARG A 34 5.35 -13.05 5.53
N THR A 35 6.24 -12.37 6.27
CA THR A 35 5.86 -11.65 7.49
C THR A 35 5.49 -10.22 7.14
N GLU A 36 4.19 -9.88 7.18
CA GLU A 36 3.71 -8.51 7.07
C GLU A 36 2.73 -8.13 8.19
N ARG A 37 2.56 -6.82 8.40
CA ARG A 37 1.44 -6.26 9.17
C ARG A 37 0.88 -5.03 8.48
N SER A 38 -0.43 -4.89 8.53
CA SER A 38 -1.16 -3.76 7.94
C SER A 38 -1.34 -2.63 8.95
N LEU A 39 -0.93 -1.42 8.56
CA LEU A 39 -1.25 -0.17 9.25
C LEU A 39 -2.32 0.56 8.48
N VAL A 40 -3.48 0.73 9.12
CA VAL A 40 -4.59 1.49 8.56
C VAL A 40 -4.42 2.94 8.99
N LEU A 41 -4.28 3.82 8.00
CA LEU A 41 -4.21 5.27 8.19
C LEU A 41 -5.54 5.88 7.75
N GLN A 42 -6.08 6.76 8.59
CA GLN A 42 -7.34 7.45 8.35
C GLN A 42 -7.09 8.95 8.14
N ASP A 43 -8.04 9.60 7.48
CA ASP A 43 -8.03 11.06 7.25
C ASP A 43 -6.78 11.57 6.52
N ILE A 44 -6.26 10.77 5.58
CA ILE A 44 -5.13 11.16 4.75
C ILE A 44 -5.61 12.03 3.60
N ASN A 45 -5.04 13.23 3.48
CA ASN A 45 -5.26 14.10 2.34
C ASN A 45 -4.31 13.74 1.20
N LEU A 46 -4.83 13.09 0.16
CA LEU A 46 -4.04 12.57 -0.97
C LEU A 46 -3.46 13.68 -1.85
N GLU A 47 -4.07 14.86 -1.85
CA GLU A 47 -3.67 15.99 -2.71
C GLU A 47 -2.49 16.77 -2.14
N THR A 48 -2.19 16.59 -0.85
CA THR A 48 -1.14 17.33 -0.12
C THR A 48 -0.09 16.42 0.51
N THR A 49 -0.49 15.23 0.95
CA THR A 49 0.45 14.23 1.49
C THR A 49 1.31 13.71 0.36
N THR A 50 2.63 13.74 0.57
CA THR A 50 3.62 13.20 -0.36
C THR A 50 3.96 11.75 -0.06
N VAL A 51 4.54 11.06 -1.04
CA VAL A 51 5.07 9.71 -0.88
C VAL A 51 6.09 9.65 0.26
N GLY A 52 7.00 10.63 0.36
CA GLY A 52 7.96 10.73 1.45
C GLY A 52 7.31 10.87 2.83
N GLN A 53 6.30 11.75 2.96
CA GLN A 53 5.54 11.91 4.19
C GLN A 53 4.82 10.62 4.60
N LEU A 54 4.26 9.87 3.64
CA LEU A 54 3.62 8.59 3.93
C LEU A 54 4.62 7.57 4.49
N LYS A 55 5.86 7.53 3.97
CA LYS A 55 6.94 6.69 4.53
C LYS A 55 7.22 7.07 5.98
N ASP A 56 7.35 8.36 6.27
CA ASP A 56 7.67 8.84 7.62
C ASP A 56 6.57 8.54 8.63
N ILE A 57 5.31 8.78 8.27
CA ILE A 57 4.14 8.39 9.08
C ILE A 57 4.16 6.88 9.36
N SER A 58 4.42 6.07 8.33
CA SER A 58 4.43 4.61 8.45
C SER A 58 5.57 4.10 9.35
N ARG A 59 6.76 4.71 9.30
CA ARG A 59 7.89 4.35 10.17
C ARG A 59 7.59 4.65 11.65
N GLN A 60 6.85 5.71 11.94
CA GLN A 60 6.47 6.05 13.31
C GLN A 60 5.48 5.05 13.91
N GLY A 61 4.58 4.50 13.09
CA GLY A 61 3.54 3.54 13.51
C GLY A 61 4.06 2.16 13.96
N TRP A 62 5.25 1.73 13.53
CA TRP A 62 5.73 0.34 13.76
C TRP A 62 7.03 0.24 14.56
N LYS A 63 6.94 0.37 15.89
CA LYS A 63 8.07 0.11 16.79
C LYS A 63 8.76 -1.26 16.60
N PRO A 64 8.04 -2.39 16.38
CA PRO A 64 8.68 -3.71 16.23
C PRO A 64 9.40 -3.94 14.89
N TYR A 65 9.23 -3.05 13.91
CA TYR A 65 9.79 -3.18 12.55
C TYR A 65 10.99 -2.24 12.34
N ARG A 66 11.43 -1.51 13.37
CA ARG A 66 12.57 -0.60 13.31
C ARG A 66 13.93 -1.26 13.00
N ASN A 67 14.01 -2.59 13.12
CA ASN A 67 15.21 -3.36 12.78
C ASN A 67 15.28 -3.72 11.28
N VAL A 68 14.30 -3.30 10.47
CA VAL A 68 14.29 -3.45 9.02
C VAL A 68 14.36 -2.06 8.40
N GLU A 69 15.19 -1.90 7.38
CA GLU A 69 15.32 -0.65 6.64
C GLU A 69 14.12 -0.48 5.71
N LEU A 70 13.09 0.24 6.16
CA LEU A 70 11.90 0.50 5.35
C LEU A 70 12.11 1.76 4.52
N ASP A 71 12.32 1.60 3.21
CA ASP A 71 12.67 2.69 2.30
C ASP A 71 11.77 2.79 1.05
N THR A 72 11.11 1.69 0.65
CA THR A 72 10.40 1.60 -0.64
C THR A 72 8.93 1.31 -0.45
N LEU A 73 8.10 2.13 -1.12
CA LEU A 73 6.67 1.90 -1.28
C LEU A 73 6.36 1.33 -2.67
N LYS A 74 5.44 0.37 -2.73
CA LYS A 74 4.92 -0.19 -3.99
C LYS A 74 3.42 -0.39 -3.88
N LEU A 75 2.66 0.05 -4.88
CA LEU A 75 1.21 -0.25 -4.91
C LEU A 75 1.01 -1.76 -4.88
N TYR A 76 0.10 -2.24 -4.03
CA TYR A 76 -0.16 -3.67 -3.88
C TYR A 76 -1.29 -4.13 -4.80
N SER A 77 -2.37 -3.35 -4.85
CA SER A 77 -3.53 -3.56 -5.69
C SER A 77 -4.07 -2.22 -6.19
N GLN A 78 -4.70 -2.24 -7.35
CA GLN A 78 -5.56 -1.16 -7.82
C GLN A 78 -7.01 -1.64 -7.75
N ALA A 79 -7.96 -0.71 -7.54
CA ALA A 79 -9.38 -1.03 -7.61
C ALA A 79 -9.68 -1.72 -8.96
N HIS A 80 -10.37 -2.86 -8.90
CA HIS A 80 -10.73 -3.69 -10.07
C HIS A 80 -9.57 -4.39 -10.81
N GLY A 81 -8.34 -4.34 -10.29
CA GLY A 81 -7.20 -5.11 -10.80
C GLY A 81 -7.19 -6.57 -10.34
N ALA A 82 -6.58 -7.45 -11.14
CA ALA A 82 -6.38 -8.85 -10.74
C ALA A 82 -5.46 -8.91 -9.49
N LYS A 83 -5.86 -9.71 -8.50
CA LYS A 83 -5.03 -9.94 -7.31
C LYS A 83 -3.77 -10.72 -7.69
N THR A 84 -2.63 -10.32 -7.13
CA THR A 84 -1.36 -11.06 -7.27
C THR A 84 -1.48 -12.49 -6.73
N THR A 85 -0.86 -13.44 -7.42
CA THR A 85 -0.75 -14.83 -6.95
C THR A 85 0.23 -14.97 -5.78
N ASN A 86 1.19 -14.04 -5.67
CA ASN A 86 2.12 -13.98 -4.55
C ASN A 86 1.54 -13.14 -3.41
N LEU A 87 1.29 -13.80 -2.26
CA LEU A 87 0.60 -13.24 -1.10
C LEU A 87 1.40 -12.15 -0.35
N ILE A 88 2.73 -12.15 -0.49
CA ILE A 88 3.56 -11.15 0.21
C ILE A 88 3.68 -9.86 -0.59
N ILE A 89 3.96 -9.94 -1.89
CA ILE A 89 4.08 -8.79 -2.78
C ILE A 89 3.82 -9.18 -4.24
N ASN A 90 3.30 -8.26 -5.06
CA ASN A 90 3.27 -8.47 -6.51
C ASN A 90 4.70 -8.37 -7.09
N LEU A 91 5.04 -9.22 -8.05
CA LEU A 91 6.38 -9.23 -8.70
C LEU A 91 6.33 -8.70 -10.13
N ASP A 92 5.15 -8.65 -10.74
CA ASP A 92 4.96 -8.44 -12.18
C ASP A 92 4.85 -6.96 -12.58
N HIS A 93 4.67 -6.06 -11.60
CA HIS A 93 4.47 -4.62 -11.81
C HIS A 93 5.57 -3.78 -11.16
N ASN A 94 6.72 -3.64 -11.82
CA ASN A 94 7.83 -2.83 -11.27
C ASN A 94 7.57 -1.32 -11.35
N GLU A 95 6.74 -0.91 -12.31
CA GLU A 95 6.27 0.46 -12.52
C GLU A 95 5.40 0.97 -11.35
N TRP A 96 4.90 0.08 -10.50
CA TRP A 96 4.15 0.44 -9.29
C TRP A 96 5.03 0.81 -8.10
N ILE A 97 6.36 0.72 -8.25
CA ILE A 97 7.28 1.18 -7.23
C ILE A 97 7.35 2.71 -7.27
N LEU A 98 7.09 3.32 -6.12
CA LEU A 98 7.08 4.77 -5.96
C LEU A 98 8.52 5.27 -5.75
N THR A 99 9.10 5.86 -6.80
CA THR A 99 10.50 6.32 -6.81
C THR A 99 10.66 7.81 -6.51
N ASP A 100 9.58 8.58 -6.59
CA ASP A 100 9.59 10.04 -6.38
C ASP A 100 8.86 10.39 -5.09
N ASP A 101 9.65 10.68 -4.06
CA ASP A 101 9.14 10.99 -2.72
C ASP A 101 8.47 12.37 -2.64
N THR A 102 8.65 13.22 -3.66
CA THR A 102 8.07 14.57 -3.70
C THR A 102 6.65 14.60 -4.27
N LYS A 103 6.26 13.55 -5.01
CA LYS A 103 4.90 13.45 -5.57
C LYS A 103 3.87 13.33 -4.46
N THR A 104 2.74 14.00 -4.66
CA THR A 104 1.56 13.79 -3.82
C THR A 104 1.01 12.39 -4.05
N LEU A 105 0.29 11.84 -3.07
CA LEU A 105 -0.30 10.51 -3.19
C LEU A 105 -1.31 10.45 -4.35
N ALA A 106 -2.04 11.54 -4.59
CA ALA A 106 -2.93 11.65 -5.75
C ALA A 106 -2.16 11.58 -7.08
N GLN A 107 -0.98 12.24 -7.19
CA GLN A 107 -0.12 12.14 -8.37
C GLN A 107 0.52 10.76 -8.54
N ALA A 108 0.71 10.04 -7.42
CA ALA A 108 1.18 8.66 -7.40
C ALA A 108 0.06 7.64 -7.68
N GLY A 109 -1.17 8.09 -7.95
CA GLY A 109 -2.31 7.23 -8.31
C GLY A 109 -3.04 6.60 -7.11
N PHE A 110 -2.88 7.16 -5.91
CA PHE A 110 -3.64 6.71 -4.74
C PHE A 110 -5.09 7.20 -4.82
N GLU A 111 -5.98 6.33 -4.36
CA GLU A 111 -7.40 6.56 -4.14
C GLU A 111 -7.80 6.11 -2.72
N ASN A 112 -9.04 6.38 -2.32
CA ASN A 112 -9.57 5.83 -1.08
C ASN A 112 -9.46 4.29 -1.10
N GLU A 113 -9.08 3.72 0.04
CA GLU A 113 -8.84 2.28 0.25
C GLU A 113 -7.64 1.70 -0.52
N THR A 114 -6.73 2.54 -1.01
CA THR A 114 -5.48 2.05 -1.63
C THR A 114 -4.67 1.22 -0.64
N GLU A 115 -4.25 0.04 -1.09
CA GLU A 115 -3.29 -0.81 -0.40
C GLU A 115 -1.88 -0.63 -1.01
N VAL A 116 -0.90 -0.32 -0.16
CA VAL A 116 0.49 -0.11 -0.55
C VAL A 116 1.41 -0.94 0.34
N SER A 117 2.39 -1.61 -0.25
CA SER A 117 3.42 -2.34 0.49
C SER A 117 4.60 -1.43 0.82
N PHE A 118 5.09 -1.47 2.05
CA PHE A 118 6.28 -0.76 2.52
C PHE A 118 7.36 -1.74 2.98
N PHE A 119 8.55 -1.66 2.41
CA PHE A 119 9.58 -2.69 2.56
C PHE A 119 11.00 -2.14 2.28
N ASP A 120 11.99 -3.00 2.51
CA ASP A 120 13.40 -2.81 2.17
C ASP A 120 13.65 -3.14 0.69
N ARG A 121 14.18 -2.17 -0.08
CA ARG A 121 14.37 -2.36 -1.52
C ARG A 121 15.32 -3.49 -1.86
N ASN A 122 16.40 -3.62 -1.09
CA ASN A 122 17.44 -4.60 -1.34
C ASN A 122 16.89 -6.02 -1.10
N LEU A 123 16.14 -6.23 -0.02
CA LEU A 123 15.48 -7.51 0.25
C LEU A 123 14.46 -7.88 -0.83
N TYR A 124 13.74 -6.91 -1.38
CA TYR A 124 12.82 -7.15 -2.49
C TYR A 124 13.55 -7.62 -3.75
N GLU A 125 14.64 -6.97 -4.15
CA GLU A 125 15.38 -7.37 -5.36
C GLU A 125 16.02 -8.76 -5.20
N GLN A 126 16.53 -9.09 -4.01
CA GLN A 126 17.02 -10.44 -3.71
C GLN A 126 15.92 -11.49 -3.82
N PHE A 127 14.75 -11.22 -3.23
CA PHE A 127 13.60 -12.12 -3.31
C PHE A 127 13.09 -12.28 -4.74
N LYS A 128 13.10 -11.21 -5.55
CA LYS A 128 12.68 -11.25 -6.95
C LYS A 128 13.56 -12.16 -7.80
N GLN A 129 14.86 -12.24 -7.52
CA GLN A 129 15.80 -13.14 -8.22
C GLN A 129 15.54 -14.62 -7.89
N ASN A 130 15.06 -14.92 -6.69
CA ASN A 130 14.75 -16.28 -6.24
C ASN A 130 13.55 -16.27 -5.28
N PRO A 131 12.30 -16.28 -5.81
CA PRO A 131 11.09 -16.10 -5.02
C PRO A 131 10.69 -17.39 -4.29
N GLN A 132 11.53 -17.81 -3.34
CA GLN A 132 11.31 -18.97 -2.49
C GLN A 132 10.77 -18.52 -1.12
N THR A 133 9.70 -19.18 -0.68
CA THR A 133 9.10 -18.90 0.63
C THR A 133 9.35 -20.05 1.58
N THR A 134 9.65 -19.74 2.84
CA THR A 134 9.82 -20.71 3.94
C THR A 134 8.66 -20.56 4.92
N TRP A 135 8.32 -21.65 5.60
CA TRP A 135 7.23 -21.73 6.58
C TRP A 135 7.75 -21.70 8.00
#